data_AF-A0A1E1WXU6-F1
#
_entry.id   AF-A0A1E1WXU6-F1
#
_cell.length_a   1.000
_cell.length_b   1.000
_cell.length_c   1.000
_cell.angle_alpha   90.00
_cell.angle_beta   90.00
_cell.angle_gamma   90.00
#
_symmetry.space_group_name_H-M   'P 1'
#
loop_
_entity.id
_entity.type
_entity.pdbx_description
1 polymer ?
#
loop_
_entity_poly.entity_id
_entity_poly.type
_entity_poly.pdbx_seq_one_letter_code
_entity_poly.pdbx_strand_id
1 'polypeptide(L)'
;MRCSMNESQKTPEEFSQAASTFSSAANSLRRRNGYTLYNIANMDQTMVRIDNSANRTSNVVGENIVRIANTGCDLRGFRVCLAAHATGHKLPAFVIFKEQSDKIPVRVFATLHITR
;
A
#
# COMPACT_ATOMS: atom_id res chain seq x y z
N MET A 1 10.98 -9.06 2.78
CA MET A 1 10.45 -9.58 1.50
C MET A 1 10.44 -8.43 0.49
N ARG A 2 11.44 -8.33 -0.40
CA ARG A 2 11.36 -7.42 -1.55
C ARG A 2 10.62 -8.19 -2.63
N CYS A 3 9.37 -7.84 -2.89
CA CYS A 3 8.70 -8.28 -4.10
C CYS A 3 9.40 -7.53 -5.25
N SER A 4 10.13 -8.24 -6.12
CA SER A 4 10.58 -7.62 -7.36
C SER A 4 9.33 -7.22 -8.13
N MET A 5 9.19 -5.94 -8.42
CA MET A 5 8.09 -5.45 -9.25
C MET A 5 8.21 -6.09 -10.63
N ASN A 6 7.19 -6.86 -11.03
CA ASN A 6 7.12 -7.49 -12.35
C ASN A 6 7.17 -6.43 -13.46
N GLU A 7 7.65 -6.83 -14.64
CA GLU A 7 7.79 -6.00 -15.85
C GLU A 7 6.51 -5.23 -16.27
N SER A 8 5.34 -5.64 -15.76
CA SER A 8 4.03 -4.98 -15.94
C SER A 8 3.87 -3.61 -15.27
N GLN A 9 4.92 -3.06 -14.63
CA GLN A 9 4.92 -1.69 -14.11
C GLN A 9 5.56 -0.65 -15.02
N LYS A 10 6.02 -1.05 -16.23
CA LYS A 10 6.40 -0.05 -17.23
C LYS A 10 5.14 0.69 -17.66
N THR A 11 5.15 2.01 -17.50
CA THR A 11 4.12 2.88 -18.09
C THR A 11 4.01 2.52 -19.57
N PRO A 12 2.83 2.12 -20.06
CA PRO A 12 2.66 1.82 -21.49
C PRO A 12 3.14 3.03 -22.31
N GLU A 13 3.86 2.77 -23.40
CA GLU A 13 4.50 3.82 -24.20
C GLU A 13 3.50 4.86 -24.70
N GLU A 14 2.26 4.42 -24.93
CA GLU A 14 1.09 5.24 -25.25
C GLU A 14 0.83 6.38 -24.24
N PHE A 15 1.17 6.20 -22.96
CA PHE A 15 0.99 7.22 -21.92
C PHE A 15 2.24 8.05 -21.64
N SER A 16 3.36 7.79 -22.32
CA SER A 16 4.64 8.48 -22.07
C SER A 16 4.53 10.00 -22.27
N GLN A 17 3.84 10.43 -23.33
CA GLN A 17 3.63 11.85 -23.63
C GLN A 17 2.72 12.53 -22.59
N ALA A 18 1.66 11.84 -22.14
CA ALA A 18 0.77 12.34 -21.09
C ALA A 18 1.52 12.48 -19.75
N ALA A 19 2.34 11.50 -19.40
CA ALA A 19 3.17 11.52 -18.20
C ALA A 19 4.20 12.66 -18.22
N SER A 20 4.84 12.88 -19.38
CA SER A 20 5.79 13.99 -19.59
C SER A 20 5.10 15.37 -19.48
N THR A 21 3.92 15.50 -20.10
CA THR A 21 3.11 16.72 -20.05
C THR A 21 2.69 17.05 -18.62
N PHE A 22 2.17 16.05 -17.90
CA PHE A 22 1.80 16.19 -16.49
C PHE A 22 3.00 16.60 -15.63
N SER A 23 4.13 15.91 -15.77
CA SER A 23 5.34 16.18 -14.98
C SER A 23 5.89 17.60 -15.24
N SER A 24 5.83 18.06 -16.48
CA SER A 24 6.26 19.42 -16.86
C SER A 24 5.33 20.49 -16.31
N ALA A 25 4.02 20.28 -16.35
CA ALA A 25 3.02 21.17 -15.78
C ALA A 25 3.15 21.27 -14.25
N ALA A 26 3.28 20.13 -13.57
CA ALA A 26 3.47 20.05 -12.13
C ALA A 26 4.75 20.78 -11.68
N ASN A 27 5.87 20.57 -12.40
CA ASN A 27 7.12 21.27 -12.11
C ASN A 27 7.03 22.78 -12.34
N SER A 28 6.32 23.21 -13.39
CA SER A 28 6.10 24.63 -13.65
C SER A 28 5.28 25.29 -12.55
N LEU A 29 4.21 24.64 -12.07
CA LEU A 29 3.43 25.12 -10.92
C LEU A 29 4.27 25.16 -9.64
N ARG A 30 5.08 24.11 -9.39
CA ARG A 30 5.99 24.06 -8.26
C ARG A 30 6.94 25.25 -8.21
N ARG A 31 7.58 25.58 -9.35
CA ARG A 31 8.49 26.73 -9.45
C ARG A 31 7.78 28.06 -9.30
N ARG A 32 6.64 28.26 -9.96
CA ARG A 32 5.85 29.50 -9.89
C ARG A 32 5.39 29.82 -8.47
N ASN A 33 5.02 28.81 -7.70
CA ASN A 33 4.49 28.97 -6.35
C ASN A 33 5.55 28.82 -5.25
N GLY A 34 6.82 28.62 -5.60
CA GLY A 34 7.90 28.45 -4.62
C GLY A 34 7.77 27.17 -3.77
N TYR A 35 7.06 26.14 -4.24
CA TYR A 35 6.90 24.89 -3.50
C TYR A 35 8.21 24.10 -3.47
N THR A 36 8.64 23.75 -2.26
CA THR A 36 9.79 22.88 -2.04
C THR A 36 9.41 21.41 -2.20
N LEU A 37 10.40 20.52 -2.22
CA LEU A 37 10.14 19.07 -2.22
C LEU A 37 9.41 18.61 -0.95
N TYR A 38 9.50 19.36 0.14
CA TYR A 38 8.74 19.08 1.36
C TYR A 38 7.24 19.40 1.19
N ASN A 39 6.87 20.29 0.27
CA ASN A 39 5.46 20.62 0.02
C ASN A 39 4.77 19.61 -0.91
N ILE A 40 5.53 18.68 -1.51
CA ILE A 40 5.01 17.65 -2.41
C ILE A 40 5.02 16.34 -1.66
N ALA A 41 3.84 15.72 -1.54
CA ALA A 41 3.70 14.38 -1.01
C ALA A 41 2.90 13.51 -1.97
N ASN A 42 3.24 12.23 -2.02
CA ASN A 42 2.41 11.21 -2.64
C ASN A 42 1.76 10.37 -1.55
N MET A 43 0.57 9.85 -1.85
CA MET A 43 -0.20 9.00 -0.96
C MET A 43 -0.79 7.85 -1.77
N ASP A 44 -0.73 6.64 -1.22
CA ASP A 44 -1.40 5.50 -1.81
C ASP A 44 -2.04 4.60 -0.74
N GLN A 45 -3.13 3.93 -1.12
CA GLN A 45 -3.80 2.95 -0.28
C GLN A 45 -3.31 1.55 -0.65
N THR A 46 -2.81 0.82 0.34
CA THR A 46 -2.38 -0.56 0.16
C THR A 46 -3.02 -1.48 1.20
N MET A 47 -3.20 -2.75 0.85
CA MET A 47 -3.76 -3.74 1.77
C MET A 47 -2.63 -4.42 2.54
N VAL A 48 -2.65 -4.31 3.86
CA VAL A 48 -1.79 -5.09 4.75
C VAL A 48 -2.55 -6.36 5.11
N ARG A 49 -1.97 -7.52 4.77
CA ARG A 49 -2.51 -8.83 5.13
C ARG A 49 -1.98 -9.24 6.51
N ILE A 50 -2.86 -9.75 7.36
CA ILE A 50 -2.49 -10.23 8.70
C ILE A 50 -1.70 -11.54 8.58
N ASP A 51 -2.11 -12.38 7.62
CA ASP A 51 -1.43 -13.61 7.30
C ASP A 51 -0.64 -13.41 6.00
N ASN A 52 0.68 -13.35 6.15
CA ASN A 52 1.60 -13.57 5.05
C ASN A 52 2.31 -14.89 5.31
N SER A 53 1.56 -15.99 5.35
CA SER A 53 2.19 -17.31 5.40
C SER A 53 3.00 -17.44 4.13
N ALA A 54 4.34 -17.44 4.24
CA ALA A 54 5.15 -17.98 3.17
C ALA A 54 4.55 -19.36 2.84
N ASN A 55 4.22 -19.63 1.57
CA ASN A 55 3.72 -20.93 1.13
C ASN A 55 4.71 -22.00 1.62
N ARG A 56 4.45 -22.59 2.77
CA ARG A 56 5.27 -23.64 3.36
C ARG A 56 4.53 -24.93 3.10
N THR A 57 5.11 -25.73 2.23
CA THR A 57 4.76 -27.12 2.08
C THR A 57 5.06 -27.82 3.41
N SER A 58 4.04 -28.29 4.10
CA SER A 58 4.17 -29.04 5.35
C SER A 58 4.23 -30.55 5.11
N ASN A 59 4.71 -30.99 3.94
CA ASN A 59 4.70 -32.39 3.52
C ASN A 59 6.11 -32.97 3.57
N VAL A 60 6.19 -34.25 3.93
CA VAL A 60 7.43 -35.02 3.90
C VAL A 60 7.88 -35.20 2.45
N VAL A 61 9.19 -35.15 2.21
CA VAL A 61 9.77 -35.35 0.87
C VAL A 61 9.34 -36.71 0.32
N GLY A 62 8.64 -36.73 -0.82
CA GLY A 62 8.19 -37.95 -1.51
C GLY A 62 6.68 -38.23 -1.47
N GLU A 63 5.86 -37.38 -0.84
CA GLU A 63 4.41 -37.54 -0.89
C GLU A 63 3.81 -37.19 -2.27
N ASN A 64 2.86 -38.02 -2.71
CA ASN A 64 2.16 -37.86 -3.99
C ASN A 64 1.20 -36.64 -4.01
N ILE A 65 0.82 -36.14 -2.83
CA ILE A 65 -0.09 -35.01 -2.66
C ILE A 65 0.58 -33.99 -1.75
N VAL A 66 0.83 -32.79 -2.26
CA VAL A 66 1.33 -31.65 -1.48
C VAL A 66 0.14 -30.89 -0.90
N ARG A 67 0.03 -30.84 0.43
CA ARG A 67 -0.97 -29.99 1.11
C ARG A 67 -0.35 -28.62 1.34
N ILE A 68 -0.84 -27.63 0.60
CA ILE A 68 -0.50 -26.24 0.88
C ILE A 68 -1.31 -25.84 2.12
N ALA A 69 -0.64 -25.69 3.25
CA ALA A 69 -1.26 -25.22 4.48
C ALA A 69 -1.46 -23.69 4.39
N ASN A 70 -2.60 -23.29 3.82
CA ASN A 70 -3.08 -21.91 3.93
C ASN A 70 -3.94 -21.82 5.20
N THR A 71 -3.80 -20.76 5.98
CA THR A 71 -4.58 -20.54 7.22
C THR A 71 -6.07 -20.26 6.96
N GLY A 72 -6.53 -20.30 5.71
CA GLY A 72 -7.91 -19.94 5.31
C GLY A 72 -8.24 -18.46 5.56
N CYS A 73 -7.22 -17.66 5.87
CA CYS A 73 -7.33 -16.26 6.27
C CYS A 73 -6.81 -15.31 5.20
N ASP A 74 -6.73 -15.76 3.94
CA ASP A 74 -6.20 -14.99 2.81
C ASP A 74 -6.92 -13.64 2.60
N LEU A 75 -8.16 -13.52 3.10
CA LEU A 75 -8.98 -12.31 3.07
C LEU A 75 -8.84 -11.41 4.31
N ARG A 76 -8.10 -11.83 5.33
CA ARG A 76 -7.88 -11.04 6.56
C ARG A 76 -6.75 -10.03 6.34
N GLY A 77 -7.15 -8.79 6.18
CA GLY A 77 -6.25 -7.65 6.07
C GLY A 77 -6.99 -6.35 6.33
N PHE A 78 -6.23 -5.28 6.52
CA PHE A 78 -6.77 -3.93 6.64
C PHE A 78 -6.11 -3.04 5.59
N ARG A 79 -6.84 -2.01 5.15
CA ARG A 79 -6.26 -1.01 4.26
C ARG A 79 -5.46 -0.04 5.11
N VAL A 80 -4.25 0.25 4.69
CA VAL A 80 -3.46 1.35 5.21
C VAL A 80 -3.24 2.34 4.09
N CYS A 81 -3.18 3.59 4.45
CA CYS A 81 -2.67 4.61 3.57
C CYS A 81 -1.30 5.05 4.08
N LEU A 82 -0.39 5.15 3.13
CA LEU A 82 0.95 5.61 3.36
C LEU A 82 1.13 6.88 2.56
N ALA A 83 1.71 7.89 3.19
CA ALA A 83 2.08 9.11 2.51
C ALA A 83 3.56 9.43 2.77
N ALA A 84 4.23 9.98 1.77
CA ALA A 84 5.62 10.39 1.88
C ALA A 84 5.85 11.66 1.05
N HIS A 85 6.65 12.55 1.61
CA HIS A 85 7.13 13.73 0.90
C HIS A 85 8.15 13.35 -0.17
N ALA A 86 8.32 14.19 -1.17
CA ALA A 86 9.34 14.02 -2.21
C ALA A 86 10.78 14.08 -1.65
N THR A 87 10.97 14.57 -0.42
CA THR A 87 12.23 14.49 0.33
C THR A 87 12.53 13.10 0.90
N GLY A 88 11.57 12.17 0.85
CA GLY A 88 11.64 10.85 1.48
C GLY A 88 11.13 10.81 2.92
N HIS A 89 10.73 11.95 3.50
CA HIS A 89 10.10 11.97 4.82
C HIS A 89 8.74 11.26 4.79
N LYS A 90 8.58 10.22 5.61
CA LYS A 90 7.35 9.44 5.71
C LYS A 90 6.39 10.12 6.68
N LEU A 91 5.14 10.28 6.26
CA LEU A 91 4.07 10.71 7.13
C LEU A 91 3.53 9.52 7.94
N PRO A 92 2.89 9.76 9.10
CA PRO A 92 2.25 8.71 9.87
C PRO A 92 1.27 7.90 9.00
N ALA A 93 1.36 6.58 9.08
CA ALA A 93 0.42 5.69 8.41
C ALA A 93 -0.96 5.84 9.04
N PHE A 94 -2.00 5.76 8.21
CA PHE A 94 -3.39 5.75 8.69
C PHE A 94 -4.07 4.47 8.28
N VAL A 95 -4.66 3.79 9.26
CA VAL A 95 -5.38 2.55 9.07
C VAL A 95 -6.83 2.88 8.74
N ILE A 96 -7.30 2.40 7.59
CA ILE A 96 -8.69 2.49 7.18
C ILE A 96 -9.38 1.19 7.58
N PHE A 97 -10.18 1.27 8.64
CA PHE A 97 -11.13 0.24 8.99
C PHE A 97 -12.40 0.46 8.17
N LYS A 98 -12.70 -0.46 7.24
CA LYS A 98 -14.00 -0.50 6.60
C LYS A 98 -14.89 -1.43 7.41
N GLU A 99 -15.91 -0.87 8.03
CA GLU A 99 -16.90 -1.64 8.77
C GLU A 99 -18.01 -2.09 7.81
N GLN A 100 -18.51 -3.32 7.98
CA GLN A 100 -19.44 -3.93 7.03
C GLN A 100 -20.88 -3.43 7.21
N SER A 101 -21.15 -2.70 8.31
CA SER A 101 -22.47 -2.18 8.69
C SER A 101 -22.58 -0.66 8.59
N ASP A 102 -21.59 0.01 7.96
CA ASP A 102 -21.47 1.48 7.82
C ASP A 102 -21.52 2.28 9.14
N LYS A 103 -21.38 1.61 10.29
CA LYS A 103 -21.46 2.16 11.64
C LYS A 103 -20.32 1.63 12.49
N ILE A 104 -19.21 2.36 12.57
CA ILE A 104 -18.11 2.01 13.47
C ILE A 104 -18.66 1.88 14.91
N PRO A 105 -18.57 0.70 15.56
CA PRO A 105 -19.08 0.53 16.90
C PRO A 105 -18.36 1.48 17.85
N VAL A 106 -19.11 2.30 18.59
CA VAL A 106 -18.59 3.36 19.48
C VAL A 106 -17.51 2.84 20.43
N ARG A 107 -17.64 1.58 20.88
CA ARG A 107 -16.65 0.92 21.74
C ARG A 107 -15.28 0.76 21.08
N VAL A 108 -15.24 0.34 19.80
CA VAL A 108 -13.99 0.15 19.06
C VAL A 108 -13.28 1.49 18.87
N PHE A 109 -14.04 2.54 18.53
CA PHE A 109 -13.51 3.90 18.41
C PHE A 109 -12.95 4.41 19.74
N ALA A 110 -13.66 4.19 20.86
CA ALA A 110 -13.23 4.65 22.19
C ALA A 110 -11.96 3.95 22.71
N THR A 111 -11.66 2.73 22.26
CA THR A 111 -10.45 1.99 22.64
C THR A 111 -9.28 2.15 21.68
N LEU A 112 -9.45 2.86 20.55
CA LEU A 112 -8.42 2.97 19.53
C LEU A 112 -7.41 4.05 19.93
N HIS A 113 -6.25 3.63 20.44
CA HIS A 113 -5.17 4.52 20.84
C HIS A 113 -4.00 4.36 19.86
N ILE A 114 -3.60 5.46 19.23
CA ILE A 114 -2.42 5.49 18.38
C ILE A 114 -1.20 5.69 19.28
N THR A 115 -0.47 4.61 19.56
CA THR A 115 0.86 4.70 20.20
C THR A 115 1.87 5.23 19.18
N ARG A 116 2.59 6.29 19.55
CA ARG A 116 3.66 6.91 18.77
C ARG A 116 4.97 6.14 18.88
#